data_AF-A0A919PKI8-F1
#
_entry.id   AF-A0A919PKI8-F1
#
_cell.length_a   1.000
_cell.length_b   1.000
_cell.length_c   1.000
_cell.angle_alpha   90.00
_cell.angle_beta   90.00
_cell.angle_gamma   90.00
#
_symmetry.space_group_name_H-M   'P 1'
#
loop_
_entity.id
_entity.type
_entity.pdbx_description
1 polymer ?
#
loop_
_entity_poly.entity_id
_entity_poly.type
_entity_poly.pdbx_seq_one_letter_code
_entity_poly.pdbx_strand_id
1 'polypeptide(L)'
;MAATSVSHQITGGDTGTRRLVTCGVVAGPLFIGASLIQAFTRDGFSLNRHAVSLLLLGDNGWIQFATFVVTGLLAVAFAAGVRRLRHNTWAPLLIGTYGVLFIAAGCCKPDPADGFPPGTPGGAAATMSWHAGLHSLAFFGLVLAVIVACFGYARQFRARNQRAWARYCAATGLGTPVLLVAGMALSATGNGGIPLLGVAVATSAWLTAMAVRLRTQA
;
A
#
# COMPACT_ATOMS: atom_id res chain seq x y z
N MET A 1 -12.54 17.26 -55.37
CA MET A 1 -12.76 17.60 -53.95
C MET A 1 -12.02 16.57 -53.11
N ALA A 2 -10.77 16.86 -52.73
CA ALA A 2 -9.93 15.94 -51.97
C ALA A 2 -10.16 16.16 -50.47
N ALA A 3 -10.66 15.14 -49.78
CA ALA A 3 -10.79 15.15 -48.33
C ALA A 3 -9.39 15.03 -47.70
N THR A 4 -8.91 16.12 -47.13
CA THR A 4 -7.74 16.14 -46.24
C THR A 4 -8.03 15.29 -45.01
N SER A 5 -7.45 14.09 -44.97
CA SER A 5 -7.42 13.25 -43.78
C SER A 5 -6.45 13.86 -42.77
N VAL A 6 -7.01 14.52 -41.75
CA VAL A 6 -6.25 14.89 -40.55
C VAL A 6 -5.91 13.60 -39.82
N SER A 7 -4.71 13.09 -40.09
CA SER A 7 -4.09 12.02 -39.33
C SER A 7 -3.74 12.58 -37.95
N HIS A 8 -4.66 12.45 -36.99
CA HIS A 8 -4.39 12.72 -35.58
C HIS A 8 -3.45 11.62 -35.06
N GLN A 9 -2.16 11.76 -35.34
CA GLN A 9 -1.14 10.98 -34.66
C GLN A 9 -1.17 11.36 -33.18
N ILE A 10 -1.83 10.52 -32.36
CA ILE A 10 -1.67 10.52 -30.91
C ILE A 10 -0.23 10.05 -30.65
N THR A 11 0.69 10.99 -30.64
CA THR A 11 2.07 10.79 -30.19
C THR A 11 2.05 10.53 -28.67
N GLY A 12 3.01 9.72 -28.19
CA GLY A 12 3.01 9.01 -26.89
C GLY A 12 2.48 9.77 -25.68
N GLY A 13 1.92 9.03 -24.71
CA GLY A 13 1.12 9.58 -23.62
C GLY A 13 1.73 10.81 -22.96
N ASP A 14 0.86 11.79 -22.68
CA ASP A 14 1.16 13.05 -22.00
C ASP A 14 2.23 12.84 -20.91
N THR A 15 3.35 13.56 -21.02
CA THR A 15 4.49 13.47 -20.10
C THR A 15 4.03 13.61 -18.64
N GLY A 16 2.99 14.42 -18.38
CA GLY A 16 2.37 14.53 -17.06
C GLY A 16 1.76 13.21 -16.58
N THR A 17 0.98 12.53 -17.42
CA THR A 17 0.39 11.22 -17.12
C THR A 17 1.46 10.16 -16.85
N ARG A 18 2.55 10.13 -17.63
CA ARG A 18 3.65 9.19 -17.40
C ARG A 18 4.37 9.42 -16.06
N ARG A 19 4.53 10.69 -15.64
CA ARG A 19 5.07 11.04 -14.31
C ARG A 19 4.15 10.55 -13.18
N LEU A 20 2.85 10.80 -13.29
CA LEU A 20 1.86 10.34 -12.32
C LEU A 20 1.88 8.81 -12.15
N VAL A 21 1.97 8.06 -13.25
CA VAL A 21 2.08 6.60 -13.18
C VAL A 21 3.39 6.15 -12.56
N THR A 22 4.49 6.86 -12.82
CA THR A 22 5.81 6.57 -12.24
C THR A 22 5.79 6.70 -10.71
N CYS A 23 4.97 7.59 -10.14
CA CYS A 23 4.80 7.67 -8.68
C CYS A 23 4.37 6.32 -8.07
N GLY A 24 3.47 5.58 -8.74
CA GLY A 24 3.04 4.25 -8.28
C GLY A 24 4.13 3.19 -8.37
N VAL A 25 5.08 3.33 -9.31
CA VAL A 25 6.25 2.45 -9.42
C VAL A 25 7.20 2.64 -8.22
N VAL A 26 7.30 3.87 -7.70
CA VAL A 26 8.19 4.22 -6.60
C VAL A 26 7.56 3.96 -5.22
N ALA A 27 6.24 4.16 -5.09
CA ALA A 27 5.53 4.13 -3.80
C ALA A 27 5.76 2.85 -2.98
N GLY A 28 5.61 1.68 -3.61
CA GLY A 28 5.78 0.38 -2.94
C GLY A 28 7.22 0.11 -2.47
N PRO A 29 8.23 0.19 -3.37
CA PRO A 29 9.64 0.02 -2.99
C PRO A 29 10.10 1.01 -1.93
N LEU A 30 9.65 2.28 -2.01
CA LEU A 30 9.97 3.30 -1.01
C LEU A 30 9.49 2.86 0.38
N PHE A 31 8.22 2.46 0.50
CA PHE A 31 7.64 2.08 1.79
C PHE A 31 8.35 0.88 2.41
N ILE A 32 8.54 -0.19 1.62
CA ILE A 32 9.16 -1.42 2.10
C ILE A 32 10.63 -1.20 2.40
N GLY A 33 11.38 -0.53 1.51
CA GLY A 33 12.80 -0.25 1.71
C GLY A 33 13.04 0.59 2.96
N ALA A 34 12.34 1.71 3.11
CA ALA A 34 12.49 2.58 4.28
C ALA A 34 12.04 1.91 5.59
N SER A 35 10.94 1.13 5.56
CA SER A 35 10.47 0.39 6.75
C SER A 35 11.45 -0.71 7.15
N LEU A 36 12.03 -1.44 6.20
CA LEU A 36 13.03 -2.48 6.50
C LEU A 36 14.32 -1.87 7.03
N ILE A 37 14.83 -0.81 6.41
CA ILE A 37 16.03 -0.10 6.91
C ILE A 37 15.80 0.30 8.37
N GLN A 38 14.67 0.95 8.68
CA GLN A 38 14.34 1.31 10.05
C GLN A 38 14.19 0.10 10.97
N ALA A 39 13.54 -0.98 10.52
CA ALA A 39 13.37 -2.21 11.31
C ALA A 39 14.72 -2.84 11.69
N PHE A 40 15.72 -2.77 10.82
CA PHE A 40 17.07 -3.30 11.09
C PHE A 40 17.96 -2.35 11.90
N THR A 41 17.66 -1.05 11.93
CA THR A 41 18.46 -0.05 12.66
C THR A 41 17.84 0.41 13.97
N ARG A 42 16.59 0.00 14.27
CA ARG A 42 15.87 0.48 15.45
C ARG A 42 16.03 -0.46 16.63
N ASP A 43 16.61 0.07 17.70
CA ASP A 43 16.77 -0.66 18.96
C ASP A 43 15.43 -1.15 19.51
N GLY A 44 15.42 -2.42 19.92
CA GLY A 44 14.24 -3.10 20.44
C GLY A 44 13.20 -3.52 19.39
N PHE A 45 13.37 -3.17 18.11
CA PHE A 45 12.44 -3.60 17.05
C PHE A 45 12.77 -5.03 16.58
N SER A 46 11.76 -5.88 16.47
CA SER A 46 11.89 -7.26 15.98
C SER A 46 10.87 -7.53 14.89
N LEU A 47 11.33 -7.87 13.68
CA LEU A 47 10.45 -8.21 12.55
C LEU A 47 9.55 -9.43 12.82
N ASN A 48 9.94 -10.31 13.73
CA ASN A 48 9.10 -11.45 14.13
C ASN A 48 7.91 -11.02 14.99
N ARG A 49 8.10 -9.98 15.80
CA ARG A 49 7.14 -9.56 16.83
C ARG A 49 6.33 -8.34 16.42
N HIS A 50 7.01 -7.33 15.90
CA HIS A 50 6.47 -5.97 15.75
C HIS A 50 6.00 -5.72 14.32
N ALA A 51 4.81 -5.14 14.19
CA ALA A 51 4.35 -4.60 12.92
C ALA A 51 5.20 -3.38 12.53
N VAL A 52 5.52 -3.22 11.24
CA VAL A 52 6.29 -2.07 10.74
C VAL A 52 5.63 -0.71 11.00
N SER A 53 4.32 -0.66 11.29
CA SER A 53 3.65 0.57 11.72
C SER A 53 4.08 1.05 13.10
N LEU A 54 4.56 0.16 13.98
CA LEU A 54 5.08 0.56 15.29
C LEU A 54 6.34 1.43 15.17
N LEU A 55 7.05 1.42 14.03
CA LEU A 55 8.19 2.31 13.77
C LEU A 55 7.84 3.80 13.80
N LEU A 56 6.55 4.16 13.82
CA LEU A 56 6.05 5.52 14.09
C LEU A 56 6.36 6.01 15.53
N LEU A 57 6.72 5.10 16.43
CA LEU A 57 7.03 5.37 17.83
C LEU A 57 8.53 5.64 18.05
N GLY A 58 8.84 6.26 19.18
CA GLY A 58 10.21 6.62 19.59
C GLY A 58 10.83 7.76 18.79
N ASP A 59 12.10 8.05 19.08
CA ASP A 59 12.80 9.27 18.65
C ASP A 59 12.87 9.45 17.13
N ASN A 60 13.06 8.35 16.39
CA ASN A 60 13.15 8.35 14.94
C ASN A 60 11.79 8.11 14.25
N GLY A 61 10.67 8.15 15.00
CA GLY A 61 9.33 7.88 14.48
C GLY A 61 8.87 8.82 13.35
N TRP A 62 9.48 10.01 13.26
CA TRP A 62 9.23 10.96 12.19
C TRP A 62 9.62 10.42 10.80
N ILE A 63 10.61 9.53 10.72
CA ILE A 63 11.04 8.91 9.45
C ILE A 63 9.91 8.01 8.93
N GLN A 64 9.32 7.20 9.81
CA GLN A 64 8.20 6.36 9.43
C GLN A 64 6.97 7.20 9.08
N PHE A 65 6.70 8.28 9.82
CA PHE A 65 5.64 9.24 9.48
C PHE A 65 5.83 9.81 8.07
N ALA A 66 7.03 10.29 7.74
CA ALA A 66 7.36 10.80 6.41
C ALA A 66 7.21 9.71 5.34
N THR A 67 7.62 8.48 5.64
CA THR A 67 7.47 7.33 4.73
C THR A 67 6.00 7.06 4.44
N PHE A 68 5.12 7.06 5.45
CA PHE A 68 3.68 6.94 5.26
C PHE A 68 3.11 8.07 4.40
N VAL A 69 3.40 9.32 4.74
CA VAL A 69 2.85 10.48 4.02
C VAL A 69 3.32 10.48 2.56
N VAL A 70 4.63 10.30 2.31
CA VAL A 70 5.19 10.32 0.95
C VAL A 70 4.66 9.15 0.12
N THR A 71 4.63 7.92 0.65
CA THR A 71 4.04 6.78 -0.06
C THR A 71 2.57 7.01 -0.38
N GLY A 72 1.80 7.55 0.56
CA GLY A 72 0.39 7.88 0.36
C GLY A 72 0.18 8.93 -0.74
N LEU A 73 0.96 10.01 -0.73
CA LEU A 73 0.93 11.03 -1.79
C LEU A 73 1.30 10.47 -3.17
N LEU A 74 2.32 9.60 -3.23
CA LEU A 74 2.70 8.92 -4.48
C LEU A 74 1.58 8.00 -4.99
N ALA A 75 0.86 7.31 -4.11
CA ALA A 75 -0.28 6.48 -4.46
C ALA A 75 -1.48 7.33 -4.96
N VAL A 76 -1.74 8.49 -4.35
CA VAL A 76 -2.77 9.45 -4.82
C VAL A 76 -2.39 10.01 -6.20
N ALA A 77 -1.12 10.37 -6.42
CA ALA A 77 -0.64 10.79 -7.74
C ALA A 77 -0.81 9.68 -8.78
N PHE A 78 -0.50 8.43 -8.41
CA PHE A 78 -0.75 7.27 -9.27
C PHE A 78 -2.23 7.10 -9.62
N ALA A 79 -3.14 7.26 -8.65
CA ALA A 79 -4.57 7.24 -8.89
C ALA A 79 -5.01 8.30 -9.92
N ALA A 80 -4.46 9.51 -9.85
CA ALA A 80 -4.71 10.54 -10.86
C ALA A 80 -4.21 10.12 -12.26
N GLY A 81 -3.05 9.46 -12.35
CA GLY A 81 -2.56 8.87 -13.61
C GLY A 81 -3.50 7.79 -14.16
N VAL A 82 -3.97 6.88 -13.29
CA VAL A 82 -4.95 5.83 -13.65
C VAL A 82 -6.25 6.46 -14.16
N ARG A 83 -6.72 7.54 -13.54
CA ARG A 83 -7.94 8.26 -13.95
C ARG A 83 -7.83 8.89 -15.33
N ARG A 84 -6.62 9.29 -15.75
CA ARG A 84 -6.33 9.81 -17.09
C ARG A 84 -6.25 8.70 -18.14
N LEU A 85 -5.72 7.53 -17.78
CA LEU A 85 -5.51 6.41 -18.70
C LEU A 85 -6.73 5.47 -18.84
N ARG A 86 -7.67 5.52 -17.90
CA ARG A 86 -8.79 4.56 -17.84
C ARG A 86 -10.12 5.29 -17.79
N HIS A 87 -11.10 4.77 -18.53
CA HIS A 87 -12.48 5.26 -18.52
C HIS A 87 -13.31 4.76 -17.31
N ASN A 88 -12.74 3.92 -16.44
CA ASN A 88 -13.45 3.44 -15.25
C ASN A 88 -13.15 4.33 -14.04
N THR A 89 -14.13 4.41 -13.12
CA THR A 89 -14.05 5.24 -11.92
C THR A 89 -13.59 4.46 -10.69
N TRP A 90 -13.89 3.15 -10.62
CA TRP A 90 -13.59 2.34 -9.45
C TRP A 90 -12.09 2.18 -9.18
N ALA A 91 -11.25 1.99 -10.22
CA ALA A 91 -9.83 1.73 -10.04
C ALA A 91 -9.08 2.96 -9.49
N PRO A 92 -9.19 4.16 -10.09
CA PRO A 92 -8.57 5.35 -9.51
C PRO A 92 -9.15 5.69 -8.13
N LEU A 93 -10.45 5.47 -7.90
CA LEU A 93 -11.06 5.69 -6.59
C LEU A 93 -10.40 4.82 -5.51
N LEU A 94 -10.34 3.49 -5.70
CA LEU A 94 -9.78 2.58 -4.70
C LEU A 94 -8.28 2.83 -4.45
N ILE A 95 -7.50 3.14 -5.50
CA ILE A 95 -6.08 3.47 -5.35
C ILE A 95 -5.91 4.81 -4.61
N GLY A 96 -6.75 5.81 -4.92
CA GLY A 96 -6.75 7.09 -4.22
C GLY A 96 -7.14 6.94 -2.75
N THR A 97 -8.18 6.16 -2.45
CA THR A 97 -8.58 5.82 -1.08
C THR A 97 -7.46 5.11 -0.33
N TYR A 98 -6.79 4.14 -0.96
CA TYR A 98 -5.61 3.49 -0.39
C TYR A 98 -4.53 4.52 0.00
N GLY A 99 -4.18 5.45 -0.90
CA GLY A 99 -3.19 6.49 -0.63
C GLY A 99 -3.59 7.44 0.50
N VAL A 100 -4.84 7.91 0.53
CA VAL A 100 -5.35 8.79 1.60
C VAL A 100 -5.33 8.09 2.96
N LEU A 101 -5.75 6.82 3.02
CA LEU A 101 -5.72 6.04 4.26
C LEU A 101 -4.28 5.75 4.71
N PHE A 102 -3.34 5.62 3.78
CA PHE A 102 -1.91 5.53 4.11
C PHE A 102 -1.41 6.79 4.83
N ILE A 103 -1.81 7.99 4.35
CA ILE A 103 -1.49 9.26 5.01
C ILE A 103 -2.12 9.32 6.40
N ALA A 104 -3.40 8.96 6.51
CA ALA A 104 -4.12 8.95 7.79
C ALA A 104 -3.47 8.01 8.82
N ALA A 105 -3.05 6.82 8.40
CA ALA A 105 -2.31 5.87 9.24
C ALA A 105 -0.95 6.43 9.69
N GLY A 106 -0.26 7.22 8.87
CA GLY A 106 0.95 7.92 9.29
C GLY A 106 0.69 8.98 10.35
N CYS A 107 -0.35 9.80 10.15
CA CYS A 107 -0.69 10.92 11.04
C CYS A 107 -1.18 10.47 12.43
N CYS A 108 -1.82 9.30 12.51
CA CYS A 108 -2.32 8.75 13.77
C CYS A 108 -1.40 7.61 14.22
N LYS A 109 -0.62 7.82 15.29
CA LYS A 109 0.31 6.79 15.76
C LYS A 109 -0.43 5.62 16.42
N PRO A 110 0.02 4.36 16.23
CA PRO A 110 -0.44 3.24 17.04
C PRO A 110 0.03 3.40 18.49
N ASP A 111 -0.57 2.66 19.42
CA ASP A 111 -0.09 2.63 20.80
C ASP A 111 1.16 1.75 20.92
N PRO A 112 2.07 2.05 21.87
CA PRO A 112 3.14 1.14 22.27
C PRO A 112 2.60 -0.23 22.66
N ALA A 113 3.24 -1.28 22.14
CA ALA A 113 2.84 -2.66 22.42
C ALA A 113 4.04 -3.60 22.29
N ASP A 114 3.91 -4.77 22.92
CA ASP A 114 4.83 -5.89 22.78
C ASP A 114 6.30 -5.54 23.06
N GLY A 115 6.53 -4.68 24.06
CA GLY A 115 7.87 -4.24 24.44
C GLY A 115 8.49 -3.18 23.53
N PHE A 116 7.73 -2.63 22.57
CA PHE A 116 8.22 -1.58 21.67
C PHE A 116 7.45 -0.26 21.82
N PRO A 117 8.15 0.89 21.94
CA PRO A 117 9.61 1.03 22.08
C PRO A 117 10.14 0.52 23.44
N PRO A 118 11.47 0.42 23.65
CA PRO A 118 12.04 0.01 24.94
C PRO A 118 11.45 0.78 26.13
N GLY A 119 11.11 0.06 27.20
CA GLY A 119 10.37 0.60 28.35
C GLY A 119 8.87 0.34 28.30
N THR A 120 8.34 -0.18 27.19
CA THR A 120 6.94 -0.61 27.07
C THR A 120 6.75 -1.98 27.73
N PRO A 121 5.63 -2.22 28.45
CA PRO A 121 5.27 -3.55 28.92
C PRO A 121 5.18 -4.56 27.76
N GLY A 122 5.43 -5.84 28.08
CA GLY A 122 5.21 -6.93 27.13
C GLY A 122 3.72 -7.20 26.92
N GLY A 123 3.37 -7.71 25.73
CA GLY A 123 1.98 -8.01 25.36
C GLY A 123 1.26 -6.83 24.71
N ALA A 124 -0.02 -7.04 24.39
CA ALA A 124 -0.87 -6.02 23.80
C ALA A 124 -1.03 -4.78 24.69
N ALA A 125 -1.25 -3.63 24.08
CA ALA A 125 -1.57 -2.39 24.80
C ALA A 125 -2.80 -2.61 25.71
N ALA A 126 -2.70 -2.17 26.97
CA ALA A 126 -3.75 -2.35 27.97
C ALA A 126 -5.04 -1.58 27.64
N THR A 127 -4.90 -0.46 26.94
CA THR A 127 -6.01 0.35 26.44
C THR A 127 -5.69 0.81 25.02
N MET A 128 -6.75 1.07 24.24
CA MET A 128 -6.64 1.63 22.89
C MET A 128 -6.88 3.14 22.96
N SER A 129 -5.89 3.94 22.59
CA SER A 129 -6.05 5.38 22.43
C SER A 129 -6.86 5.70 21.17
N TRP A 130 -7.42 6.92 21.10
CA TRP A 130 -8.16 7.35 19.91
C TRP A 130 -7.27 7.43 18.66
N HIS A 131 -5.98 7.78 18.82
CA HIS A 131 -5.02 7.80 17.71
C HIS A 131 -4.78 6.38 17.18
N ALA A 132 -4.58 5.41 18.07
CA ALA A 132 -4.40 4.01 17.68
C ALA A 132 -5.67 3.42 17.05
N GLY A 133 -6.85 3.85 17.52
CA GLY A 133 -8.14 3.55 16.88
C GLY A 133 -8.22 4.06 15.44
N LEU A 134 -7.86 5.32 15.20
CA LEU A 134 -7.83 5.89 13.84
C LEU A 134 -6.77 5.25 12.96
N HIS A 135 -5.59 4.95 13.51
CA HIS A 135 -4.54 4.19 12.81
C HIS A 135 -5.06 2.83 12.33
N SER A 136 -5.71 2.10 13.24
CA SER A 136 -6.28 0.78 12.95
C SER A 136 -7.39 0.87 11.91
N LEU A 137 -8.30 1.85 12.03
CA LEU A 137 -9.35 2.09 11.05
C LEU A 137 -8.77 2.38 9.66
N ALA A 138 -7.75 3.23 9.58
CA ALA A 138 -7.06 3.54 8.34
C ALA A 138 -6.38 2.31 7.73
N PHE A 139 -5.71 1.50 8.56
CA PHE A 139 -5.07 0.25 8.14
C PHE A 139 -6.08 -0.78 7.61
N PHE A 140 -7.18 -1.04 8.31
CA PHE A 140 -8.19 -1.97 7.80
C PHE A 140 -8.85 -1.44 6.53
N GLY A 141 -9.11 -0.14 6.46
CA GLY A 141 -9.66 0.50 5.27
C GLY A 141 -8.74 0.40 4.05
N LEU A 142 -7.43 0.63 4.20
CA LEU A 142 -6.49 0.55 3.08
C LEU A 142 -6.33 -0.90 2.58
N VAL A 143 -6.32 -1.87 3.51
CA VAL A 143 -6.27 -3.29 3.16
C VAL A 143 -7.53 -3.69 2.39
N LEU A 144 -8.70 -3.27 2.85
CA LEU A 144 -9.97 -3.53 2.16
C LEU A 144 -9.98 -2.91 0.76
N ALA A 145 -9.54 -1.66 0.61
CA ALA A 145 -9.47 -0.98 -0.69
C ALA A 145 -8.60 -1.76 -1.69
N VAL A 146 -7.45 -2.29 -1.26
CA VAL A 146 -6.57 -3.10 -2.12
C VAL A 146 -7.18 -4.45 -2.45
N ILE A 147 -7.84 -5.13 -1.50
CA ILE A 147 -8.51 -6.42 -1.75
C ILE A 147 -9.59 -6.25 -2.82
N VAL A 148 -10.45 -5.23 -2.68
CA VAL A 148 -11.50 -4.94 -3.66
C VAL A 148 -10.89 -4.58 -5.02
N ALA A 149 -9.82 -3.78 -5.03
CA ALA A 149 -9.12 -3.44 -6.27
C ALA A 149 -8.52 -4.68 -6.96
N CYS A 150 -7.91 -5.58 -6.19
CA CYS A 150 -7.35 -6.85 -6.67
C CYS A 150 -8.40 -7.67 -7.40
N PHE A 151 -9.60 -7.87 -6.82
CA PHE A 151 -10.66 -8.63 -7.48
C PHE A 151 -11.25 -7.89 -8.69
N GLY A 152 -11.38 -6.57 -8.62
CA GLY A 152 -11.77 -5.74 -9.78
C GLY A 152 -10.82 -5.92 -10.97
N TYR A 153 -9.51 -5.85 -10.72
CA TYR A 153 -8.47 -6.07 -11.72
C TYR A 153 -8.42 -7.53 -12.18
N ALA A 154 -8.58 -8.50 -11.27
CA ALA A 154 -8.62 -9.93 -11.62
C ALA A 154 -9.74 -10.22 -12.62
N ARG A 155 -10.97 -9.74 -12.35
CA ARG A 155 -12.11 -9.85 -13.26
C ARG A 155 -11.83 -9.18 -14.60
N GLN A 156 -11.25 -7.98 -14.55
CA GLN A 156 -10.89 -7.21 -15.73
C GLN A 156 -9.84 -7.91 -16.61
N PHE A 157 -8.85 -8.57 -16.02
CA PHE A 157 -7.82 -9.33 -16.75
C PHE A 157 -8.37 -10.65 -17.29
N ARG A 158 -9.26 -11.32 -16.56
CA ARG A 158 -9.96 -12.52 -17.05
C ARG A 158 -10.77 -12.22 -18.30
N ALA A 159 -11.52 -11.11 -18.31
CA ALA A 159 -12.31 -10.69 -19.47
C ALA A 159 -11.45 -10.39 -20.72
N ARG A 160 -10.15 -10.10 -20.54
CA ARG A 160 -9.17 -9.89 -21.63
C ARG A 160 -8.28 -11.11 -21.90
N ASN A 161 -8.63 -12.28 -21.37
CA ASN A 161 -7.86 -13.52 -21.45
C ASN A 161 -6.40 -13.42 -20.93
N GLN A 162 -6.10 -12.47 -20.05
CA GLN A 162 -4.77 -12.29 -19.44
C GLN A 162 -4.65 -13.11 -18.16
N ARG A 163 -4.56 -14.44 -18.31
CA ARG A 163 -4.70 -15.41 -17.21
C ARG A 163 -3.64 -15.28 -16.11
N ALA A 164 -2.41 -14.89 -16.44
CA ALA A 164 -1.34 -14.73 -15.46
C ALA A 164 -1.62 -13.54 -14.52
N TRP A 165 -1.95 -12.37 -15.08
CA TRP A 165 -2.32 -11.18 -14.32
C TRP A 165 -3.60 -11.36 -13.51
N ALA A 166 -4.60 -12.05 -14.08
CA ALA A 166 -5.80 -12.41 -13.34
C ALA A 166 -5.49 -13.24 -12.09
N ARG A 167 -4.63 -14.27 -12.22
CA ARG A 167 -4.20 -15.11 -11.11
C ARG A 167 -3.39 -14.34 -10.09
N TYR A 168 -2.46 -13.49 -10.52
CA TYR A 168 -1.66 -12.64 -9.63
C TYR A 168 -2.55 -11.73 -8.76
N CYS A 169 -3.50 -11.03 -9.37
CA CYS A 169 -4.41 -10.15 -8.61
C CYS A 169 -5.33 -10.96 -7.69
N ALA A 170 -5.88 -12.10 -8.14
CA ALA A 170 -6.71 -12.95 -7.29
C ALA A 170 -5.92 -13.53 -6.10
N ALA A 171 -4.70 -14.01 -6.33
CA ALA A 171 -3.81 -14.52 -5.29
C ALA A 171 -3.43 -13.44 -4.28
N THR A 172 -3.14 -12.22 -4.73
CA THR A 172 -2.88 -11.08 -3.84
C THR A 172 -4.13 -10.76 -3.00
N GLY A 173 -5.30 -10.66 -3.63
CA GLY A 173 -6.57 -10.36 -2.96
C GLY A 173 -7.01 -11.41 -1.95
N LEU A 174 -6.69 -12.69 -2.18
CA LEU A 174 -6.95 -13.79 -1.25
C LEU A 174 -5.86 -13.94 -0.17
N GLY A 175 -4.59 -13.76 -0.55
CA GLY A 175 -3.45 -13.91 0.36
C GLY A 175 -3.39 -12.80 1.41
N THR A 176 -3.77 -11.58 1.05
CA THR A 176 -3.76 -10.42 1.96
C THR A 176 -4.61 -10.64 3.22
N PRO A 177 -5.90 -11.03 3.16
CA PRO A 177 -6.68 -11.31 4.36
C PRO A 177 -6.18 -12.53 5.13
N VAL A 178 -5.63 -13.55 4.47
CA VAL A 178 -5.02 -14.71 5.15
C VAL A 178 -3.81 -14.28 5.97
N LEU A 179 -2.91 -13.49 5.39
CA LEU A 179 -1.74 -12.94 6.09
C LEU A 179 -2.15 -12.00 7.23
N LEU A 180 -3.19 -11.19 7.03
CA LEU A 180 -3.73 -10.31 8.06
C LEU A 180 -4.27 -11.12 9.25
N VAL A 181 -5.15 -12.09 9.01
CA VAL A 181 -5.71 -12.93 10.08
C VAL A 181 -4.60 -13.71 10.79
N ALA A 182 -3.65 -14.29 10.04
CA ALA A 182 -2.50 -14.98 10.61
C ALA A 182 -1.66 -14.04 11.49
N GLY A 183 -1.40 -12.81 11.02
CA GLY A 183 -0.68 -11.80 11.79
C GLY A 183 -1.36 -11.46 13.09
N MET A 184 -2.65 -11.13 13.04
CA MET A 184 -3.44 -10.80 14.24
C MET A 184 -3.51 -11.97 15.22
N ALA A 185 -3.69 -13.20 14.74
CA ALA A 185 -3.72 -14.40 15.59
C ALA A 185 -2.36 -14.68 16.25
N LEU A 186 -1.26 -14.51 15.50
CA LEU A 186 0.09 -14.80 15.99
C LEU A 186 0.67 -13.68 16.85
N SER A 187 0.13 -12.45 16.80
CA SER A 187 0.53 -11.35 17.68
C SER A 187 0.40 -11.69 19.16
N ALA A 188 -0.62 -12.48 19.54
CA ALA A 188 -0.79 -12.93 20.93
C ALA A 188 0.40 -13.75 21.49
N THR A 189 1.19 -14.35 20.60
CA THR A 189 2.40 -15.13 20.95
C THR A 189 3.70 -14.40 20.60
N GLY A 190 3.61 -13.14 20.14
CA GLY A 190 4.76 -12.36 19.70
C GLY A 190 5.34 -12.77 18.34
N ASN A 191 4.56 -13.44 17.50
CA ASN A 191 4.97 -13.93 16.17
C ASN A 191 4.18 -13.28 15.01
N GLY A 192 3.43 -12.20 15.29
CA GLY A 192 2.55 -11.54 14.32
C GLY A 192 3.29 -10.65 13.30
N GLY A 193 4.54 -10.28 13.57
CA GLY A 193 5.28 -9.29 12.77
C GLY A 193 5.50 -9.73 11.32
N ILE A 194 5.92 -10.98 11.08
CA ILE A 194 6.21 -11.47 9.71
C ILE A 194 4.95 -11.55 8.84
N PRO A 195 3.82 -12.13 9.28
CA PRO A 195 2.60 -12.10 8.47
C PRO A 195 2.11 -10.67 8.17
N LEU A 196 2.20 -9.75 9.14
CA LEU A 196 1.83 -8.35 8.94
C LEU A 196 2.78 -7.62 7.98
N LEU A 197 4.08 -7.91 8.02
CA LEU A 197 5.03 -7.49 6.99
C LEU A 197 4.63 -8.08 5.62
N GLY A 198 4.18 -9.34 5.58
CA GLY A 198 3.66 -9.98 4.38
C GLY A 198 2.49 -9.20 3.76
N VAL A 199 1.57 -8.67 4.56
CA VAL A 199 0.48 -7.78 4.10
C VAL A 199 1.06 -6.52 3.46
N ALA A 200 2.01 -5.86 4.12
CA ALA A 200 2.68 -4.67 3.60
C ALA A 200 3.39 -4.94 2.26
N VAL A 201 4.14 -6.04 2.18
CA VAL A 201 4.87 -6.45 0.96
C VAL A 201 3.91 -6.79 -0.17
N ALA A 202 2.87 -7.60 0.08
CA ALA A 202 1.92 -8.02 -0.94
C ALA A 202 1.18 -6.82 -1.55
N THR A 203 0.69 -5.91 -0.71
CA THR A 203 -0.04 -4.71 -1.17
C THR A 203 0.88 -3.73 -1.89
N SER A 204 2.10 -3.51 -1.39
CA SER A 204 3.11 -2.64 -2.02
C SER A 204 3.59 -3.18 -3.37
N ALA A 205 3.85 -4.49 -3.45
CA ALA A 205 4.24 -5.17 -4.67
C ALA A 205 3.13 -5.09 -5.72
N TRP A 206 1.87 -5.30 -5.32
CA TRP A 206 0.72 -5.18 -6.22
C TRP A 206 0.56 -3.78 -6.80
N LEU A 207 0.64 -2.75 -5.94
CA LEU A 207 0.56 -1.35 -6.39
C LEU A 207 1.64 -1.05 -7.44
N THR A 208 2.87 -1.47 -7.16
CA THR A 208 4.04 -1.30 -8.03
C THR A 208 3.86 -2.04 -9.35
N ALA A 209 3.43 -3.30 -9.30
CA ALA A 209 3.20 -4.10 -10.50
C ALA A 209 2.12 -3.50 -11.39
N MET A 210 1.03 -3.01 -10.82
CA MET A 210 -0.02 -2.30 -11.57
C MET A 210 0.51 -1.02 -12.21
N ALA A 211 1.31 -0.25 -11.48
CA ALA A 211 1.92 0.97 -12.00
C ALA A 211 2.91 0.69 -13.14
N VAL A 212 3.82 -0.28 -12.99
CA VAL A 212 4.76 -0.69 -14.04
C VAL A 212 3.99 -1.11 -15.29
N ARG A 213 2.93 -1.91 -15.13
CA ARG A 213 2.11 -2.38 -16.23
C ARG A 213 1.32 -1.27 -16.92
N LEU A 214 0.89 -0.24 -16.20
CA LEU A 214 0.24 0.93 -16.80
C LEU A 214 1.25 1.87 -17.45
N ARG A 215 2.48 1.94 -16.95
CA ARG A 215 3.56 2.76 -17.50
C ARG A 215 4.02 2.27 -18.87
N THR A 216 3.92 0.97 -19.15
CA THR A 216 4.19 0.42 -20.49
C THR A 216 3.04 0.67 -21.47
N GLN A 217 1.89 1.17 -21.00
CA GLN A 217 0.71 1.49 -21.80
C GLN A 217 0.48 3.00 -21.96
N ALA A 218 1.30 3.84 -21.30
CA ALA A 218 1.23 5.29 -21.30
C ALA A 218 2.39 5.87 -22.10
#